data_AF-A0A9E5CR54-F1
#
_entry.id   AF-A0A9E5CR54-F1
#
_cell.length_a   1.000
_cell.length_b   1.000
_cell.length_c   1.000
_cell.angle_alpha   90.00
_cell.angle_beta   90.00
_cell.angle_gamma   90.00
#
_symmetry.space_group_name_H-M   'P 1'
#
loop_
_entity.id
_entity.type
_entity.pdbx_description
1 polymer ?
#
loop_
_entity_poly.entity_id
_entity_poly.type
_entity_poly.pdbx_seq_one_letter_code
_entity_poly.pdbx_strand_id
1 'polypeptide(L)' 'MSGASEKARNAPQGAAPEAPEDETACQHCGGAGFVRLRVHLGHPDFGKALPCVCTEDELDDEKTARLLRYSGLGSLS' A
#
# COMPACT_ATOMS: atom_id res chain seq x y z
N MET A 1 -56.14 33.78 -6.87
CA MET A 1 -54.87 34.33 -6.35
C MET A 1 -54.05 33.18 -5.84
N SER A 2 -52.88 32.92 -6.46
CA SER A 2 -51.74 32.11 -5.97
C SER A 2 -52.00 30.60 -5.84
N GLY A 3 -51.33 29.68 -6.53
CA GLY A 3 -50.01 29.69 -7.14
C GLY A 3 -49.27 28.43 -6.67
N ALA A 4 -49.43 27.30 -7.37
CA ALA A 4 -48.66 26.09 -7.11
C ALA A 4 -47.53 26.03 -8.16
N SER A 5 -46.34 26.48 -7.76
CA SER A 5 -45.14 26.45 -8.61
C SER A 5 -44.67 25.02 -8.83
N GLU A 6 -44.82 24.56 -10.08
CA GLU A 6 -43.88 23.64 -10.71
C GLU A 6 -42.44 24.15 -10.54
N LYS A 7 -41.54 23.25 -10.16
CA LYS A 7 -40.46 22.78 -11.04
C LYS A 7 -39.39 22.06 -10.23
N ALA A 8 -39.39 20.74 -10.38
CA ALA A 8 -38.29 19.87 -10.09
C ALA A 8 -36.97 20.45 -10.65
N ARG A 9 -36.00 20.65 -9.76
CA ARG A 9 -34.58 20.78 -10.10
C ARG A 9 -33.76 20.08 -9.02
N ASN A 10 -33.97 18.77 -8.89
CA ASN A 10 -33.00 17.94 -8.18
C ASN A 10 -31.92 17.54 -9.20
N ALA A 11 -30.86 18.35 -9.27
CA ALA A 11 -29.64 17.97 -9.95
C ALA A 11 -28.82 17.10 -8.99
N PRO A 12 -28.41 15.88 -9.35
CA PRO A 12 -27.38 15.19 -8.60
C PRO A 12 -26.09 15.99 -8.83
N GLN A 13 -25.76 16.84 -7.87
CA GLN A 13 -24.50 17.58 -7.89
C GLN A 13 -23.39 16.56 -7.75
N GLY A 14 -22.45 16.65 -8.69
CA GLY A 14 -21.48 15.62 -9.01
C GLY A 14 -20.81 15.05 -7.76
N ALA A 15 -20.86 13.73 -7.67
CA ALA A 15 -19.79 12.99 -7.04
C ALA A 15 -18.49 13.55 -7.60
N ALA A 16 -17.73 14.24 -6.74
CA ALA A 16 -16.32 14.45 -7.01
C ALA A 16 -15.74 13.07 -7.33
N PRO A 17 -14.89 12.91 -8.36
CA PRO A 17 -14.13 11.69 -8.49
C PRO A 17 -13.30 11.59 -7.21
N GLU A 18 -13.70 10.70 -6.30
CA GLU A 18 -12.79 10.12 -5.32
C GLU A 18 -11.59 9.66 -6.17
N ALA A 19 -10.46 10.34 -5.98
CA ALA A 19 -9.20 9.90 -6.55
C ALA A 19 -9.03 8.44 -6.09
N PRO A 20 -8.69 7.50 -6.98
CA PRO A 20 -8.40 6.15 -6.55
C PRO A 20 -7.27 6.25 -5.52
N GLU A 21 -7.59 6.05 -4.26
CA GLU A 21 -6.65 6.12 -3.15
C GLU A 21 -5.76 4.88 -3.26
N ASP A 22 -4.70 4.99 -4.07
CA ASP A 22 -3.52 4.13 -4.16
C ASP A 22 -3.65 2.76 -3.46
N GLU A 23 -4.54 1.90 -3.94
CA GLU A 23 -4.83 0.58 -3.35
C GLU A 23 -3.64 -0.41 -3.49
N THR A 24 -2.49 0.07 -3.95
CA THR A 24 -1.28 -0.71 -4.21
C THR A 24 -0.05 -0.19 -3.47
N ALA A 25 -0.14 0.93 -2.75
CA ALA A 25 0.99 1.44 -1.99
C ALA A 25 1.15 0.67 -0.67
N CYS A 26 2.35 0.17 -0.38
CA CYS A 26 2.65 -0.51 0.88
C CYS A 26 2.37 0.41 2.08
N GLN A 27 1.57 -0.05 3.05
CA GLN A 27 1.18 0.76 4.22
C GLN A 27 2.36 1.15 5.14
N HIS A 28 3.51 0.48 5.01
CA HIS A 28 4.71 0.76 5.82
C HIS A 28 5.60 1.84 5.19
N CYS A 29 5.79 1.81 3.87
CA CYS A 29 6.70 2.73 3.15
C CYS A 29 6.00 3.67 2.18
N GLY A 30 4.68 3.57 2.00
CA GLY A 30 3.91 4.33 1.01
C GLY A 30 4.34 4.07 -0.43
N GLY A 31 4.88 2.88 -0.73
CA GLY A 31 5.43 2.55 -2.05
C GLY A 31 6.89 2.96 -2.27
N ALA A 32 7.59 3.49 -1.27
CA ALA A 32 9.00 3.88 -1.40
C ALA A 32 10.00 2.70 -1.41
N GLY A 33 9.61 1.54 -0.88
CA GLY A 33 10.50 0.37 -0.73
C GLY A 33 11.52 0.46 0.41
N PHE A 34 11.61 1.58 1.12
CA PHE A 34 12.47 1.77 2.28
C PHE A 34 11.80 2.62 3.37
N VAL A 35 12.24 2.44 4.61
CA VAL A 35 11.76 3.18 5.79
C VAL A 35 12.95 3.73 6.59
N ARG A 36 12.72 4.80 7.36
CA ARG A 36 13.69 5.33 8.32
C ARG A 36 13.20 5.09 9.73
N LEU A 37 14.04 4.51 10.57
CA LEU A 37 13.70 4.31 11.97
C LEU A 37 13.73 5.63 12.73
N ARG A 38 12.70 5.87 13.54
CA ARG A 38 12.68 6.97 14.51
C ARG A 38 13.44 6.56 15.77
N VAL A 39 14.77 6.54 15.66
CA VAL A 39 15.69 6.25 16.77
C VAL A 39 16.34 7.54 17.28
N HIS A 40 16.94 7.46 18.47
CA HIS A 40 17.65 8.58 19.09
C HIS A 40 18.97 8.88 18.36
N LEU A 41 19.45 10.12 18.52
CA LEU A 41 20.78 10.53 18.05
C LEU A 41 21.86 9.68 18.73
N GLY A 42 22.75 9.09 17.93
CA GLY A 42 23.78 8.16 18.41
C GLY A 42 23.46 6.68 18.18
N HIS A 43 22.22 6.35 17.78
CA HIS A 43 21.92 4.99 17.33
C HIS A 43 22.60 4.74 15.97
N PRO A 44 23.23 3.57 15.74
CA PRO A 44 23.90 3.27 14.47
C PRO A 44 22.98 3.43 13.25
N ASP A 45 21.68 3.22 13.43
CA ASP A 45 20.69 3.28 12.34
C ASP A 45 19.98 4.64 12.21
N PHE A 46 20.41 5.63 12.99
CA PHE A 46 19.88 6.99 12.86
C PHE A 46 20.15 7.53 11.46
N GLY A 47 19.08 7.91 10.75
CA GLY A 47 19.17 8.49 9.40
C GLY A 47 19.43 7.49 8.27
N LYS A 48 19.58 6.19 8.57
CA LYS A 48 19.70 5.17 7.52
C LYS A 48 18.36 4.90 6.85
N ALA A 49 18.40 4.65 5.55
CA ALA A 49 17.28 4.06 4.81
C ALA A 49 17.40 2.54 4.90
N LEU A 50 16.46 1.90 5.60
CA LEU A 50 16.39 0.45 5.72
C LEU A 50 15.34 -0.08 4.73
N PRO A 51 15.52 -1.28 4.18
CA PRO A 51 14.51 -1.89 3.32
C PRO A 51 13.18 -2.01 4.07
N CYS A 52 12.08 -1.86 3.34
CA CYS A 52 10.75 -2.08 3.88
C CYS A 52 10.47 -3.59 3.92
N VAL A 53 9.68 -4.05 4.90
CA VAL A 53 9.26 -5.45 5.00
C VAL A 53 8.61 -5.99 3.72
N CYS A 54 7.90 -5.12 2.98
CA CYS A 54 7.30 -5.49 1.69
C CYS A 54 8.33 -5.87 0.62
N THR A 55 9.58 -5.42 0.75
CA THR A 55 10.68 -5.80 -0.15
C THR A 55 11.40 -7.07 0.31
N GLU A 56 11.22 -7.47 1.57
CA GLU A 56 11.78 -8.71 2.12
C GLU A 56 10.89 -9.92 1.82
N ASP A 57 9.57 -9.75 1.91
CA ASP A 57 8.58 -10.78 1.56
C ASP A 57 8.77 -11.28 0.10
N GLU A 58 9.02 -10.37 -0.83
CA GLU A 58 9.33 -10.71 -2.23
C GLU A 58 10.58 -11.58 -2.37
N LEU A 59 11.61 -11.31 -1.56
CA LEU A 59 12.90 -12.00 -1.63
C LEU A 59 12.88 -13.39 -0.98
N ASP A 60 12.12 -13.58 0.10
CA ASP A 60 12.02 -14.87 0.77
C ASP A 60 11.13 -15.85 0.01
N ASP A 61 10.08 -15.38 -0.69
CA ASP A 61 9.31 -16.20 -1.62
C ASP A 61 10.18 -16.71 -2.79
N GLU A 62 11.01 -15.84 -3.38
CA GLU A 62 11.94 -16.23 -4.45
C GLU A 62 12.98 -17.25 -3.97
N LYS A 63 13.56 -17.04 -2.78
CA LYS A 63 14.53 -17.98 -2.19
C LYS A 63 13.88 -19.32 -1.89
N THR A 64 12.68 -19.32 -1.31
CA THR A 64 11.94 -20.54 -0.99
C THR A 64 11.57 -21.28 -2.27
N ALA A 65 11.04 -20.59 -3.29
CA ALA A 65 10.75 -21.19 -4.58
C ALA A 65 12.00 -21.78 -5.26
N ARG A 66 13.16 -21.10 -5.15
CA ARG A 66 14.44 -21.64 -5.64
C ARG A 66 14.85 -22.89 -4.88
N LEU A 67 14.79 -22.89 -3.56
CA LEU A 67 15.14 -24.04 -2.74
C LEU A 67 14.23 -25.24 -2.99
N LEU A 68 12.91 -25.04 -3.09
CA LEU A 68 11.94 -26.08 -3.41
C LEU A 68 12.22 -26.70 -4.80
N ARG A 69 12.53 -25.88 -5.81
CA ARG A 69 12.91 -26.37 -7.16
C ARG A 69 14.14 -27.26 -7.14
N TYR A 70 15.17 -26.92 -6.35
CA TYR A 70 16.40 -27.73 -6.29
C TYR A 70 16.30 -28.92 -5.34
N SER A 71 15.44 -28.85 -4.32
CA SER A 71 15.36 -29.87 -3.28
C SER A 71 14.40 -31.02 -3.61
N GLY A 72 13.56 -30.88 -4.64
CA GLY A 72 12.58 -31.89 -5.02
C GLY A 72 11.48 -32.13 -3.97
N LEU A 73 11.48 -31.37 -2.88
CA LEU A 73 10.44 -31.36 -1.86
C LEU A 73 9.40 -30.36 -2.34
N GLY A 74 8.30 -30.86 -2.89
CA GLY A 74 7.09 -30.05 -3.05
C GLY A 74 6.65 -29.50 -1.68
N SER A 75 6.05 -28.32 -1.69
CA SER A 75 5.52 -27.62 -0.51
C SER A 75 4.89 -28.61 0.49
N LEU A 76 5.56 -28.86 1.61
CA LEU A 76 4.97 -29.54 2.75
C LEU A 76 4.16 -28.50 3.54
N SER A 77 3.00 -28.14 3.02
CA SER A 77 1.95 -27.42 3.76
C SER A 77 0.59 -28.02 3.44
#